data_AF-A0A368KTP5-F1
#
_entry.id   AF-A0A368KTP5-F1
#
_cell.length_a   1.000
_cell.length_b   1.000
_cell.length_c   1.000
_cell.angle_alpha   90.00
_cell.angle_beta   90.00
_cell.angle_gamma   90.00
#
_symmetry.space_group_name_H-M   'P 1'
#
loop_
_entity.id
_entity.type
_entity.pdbx_description
1 polymer ?
#
loop_
_entity_poly.entity_id
_entity_poly.type
_entity_poly.pdbx_seq_one_letter_code
_entity_poly.pdbx_strand_id
1 'polypeptide(L)'
;MTDELQPTASSPRKRKLTVRHFLLHGYRFAVIAAIAVLVRWHVAEESNAKQEPVEIALVQVQPFLPEAAMLRVATDREGAYIENAQQSRLGWGVTTLPTARQLIGFSGPTNTLVVLDAQNTIRGIEILSSKDTPEHVAAVRQSQSFSEQFVGKTPEDLAGKSRLDAVSGATLTSLAIIESVAKVLGSEPPNYRFPQEIQLEEVVEILPEADSLVAKASPQGWFEIRDSAGHSIGTAWRTSPAADHHVGYQGPSDVLVVMDADEKLKAVTLRASYDNEPYVRYVREDWSFPEYLAGYDLSQLAELDIEKAEIEGVSGATMTSQAATQAIGIAAAKALQPKQEIDVAQSSATWIVFSWRDAATLGVIAAALAIAFTNLRGKKWVQYGFGALVIGYLGFFAGDILSMALLVGWAGHPIAWGKCIGLVAIGLAAFVVPLFSKKQLYCNHLCPHGAAQMMILRVTKKWHWTLPKRLRPILSAIPAVLLAVVILIAFSIIDGNLAALEPFDAYVPSIAGWASLSIAMGGLIFSAFVPMGFCRYGCPTGAVISHVRWNASSDQWTLRDSVATLLLGLAVICFWW
;
A
#
# COMPACT_ATOMS: atom_id res chain seq x y z
N MET A 1 -70.02 19.83 -25.27
CA MET A 1 -69.82 21.14 -24.65
C MET A 1 -68.67 20.98 -23.66
N THR A 2 -67.43 20.91 -24.19
CA THR A 2 -66.47 22.03 -24.22
C THR A 2 -66.17 22.56 -22.83
N ASP A 3 -65.14 22.00 -22.21
CA ASP A 3 -64.32 22.77 -21.28
C ASP A 3 -62.85 22.43 -21.58
N GLU A 4 -62.17 23.43 -22.16
CA GLU A 4 -60.77 23.41 -22.55
C GLU A 4 -59.88 23.46 -21.31
N LEU A 5 -59.19 22.37 -21.01
CA LEU A 5 -58.05 22.40 -20.09
C LEU A 5 -56.84 22.96 -20.84
N GLN A 6 -56.60 24.26 -20.66
CA GLN A 6 -55.38 24.94 -21.11
C GLN A 6 -54.12 24.25 -20.57
N PRO A 7 -53.13 23.93 -21.42
CA PRO A 7 -51.81 23.51 -20.93
C PRO A 7 -51.07 24.76 -20.41
N THR A 8 -50.89 24.85 -19.09
CA THR A 8 -50.02 25.84 -18.47
C THR A 8 -48.57 25.57 -18.86
N ALA A 9 -48.14 26.15 -19.98
CA ALA A 9 -46.75 26.24 -20.38
C ALA A 9 -46.00 27.14 -19.39
N SER A 10 -45.55 26.56 -18.26
CA SER A 10 -44.59 27.21 -17.39
C SER A 10 -43.25 27.31 -18.12
N SER A 11 -42.98 28.49 -18.69
CA SER A 11 -41.65 28.82 -19.20
C SER A 11 -40.60 28.57 -18.08
N PRO A 12 -39.44 27.98 -18.38
CA PRO A 12 -38.40 27.80 -17.37
C PRO A 12 -37.81 29.18 -17.07
N ARG A 13 -38.27 29.83 -15.99
CA ARG A 13 -37.61 31.03 -15.44
C ARG A 13 -36.14 30.70 -15.25
N LYS A 14 -35.26 31.31 -16.05
CA LYS A 14 -33.81 31.30 -15.82
C LYS A 14 -33.56 31.96 -14.46
N ARG A 15 -33.47 31.14 -13.41
CA ARG A 15 -33.18 31.56 -12.03
C ARG A 15 -31.84 32.28 -12.07
N LYS A 16 -31.82 33.59 -11.77
CA LYS A 16 -30.58 34.39 -11.75
C LYS A 16 -29.62 33.79 -10.72
N LEU A 17 -28.38 33.56 -11.13
CA LEU A 17 -27.30 33.14 -10.23
C LEU A 17 -27.08 34.23 -9.18
N THR A 18 -27.36 33.93 -7.92
CA THR A 18 -27.15 34.85 -6.80
C THR A 18 -25.77 34.62 -6.18
N VAL A 19 -25.20 35.62 -5.52
CA VAL A 19 -23.93 35.51 -4.76
C VAL A 19 -23.96 34.33 -3.79
N ARG A 20 -25.12 34.06 -3.18
CA ARG A 20 -25.37 32.92 -2.30
C ARG A 20 -25.09 31.56 -2.95
N HIS A 21 -25.32 31.39 -4.26
CA HIS A 21 -24.97 30.15 -4.97
C HIS A 21 -23.46 29.92 -4.96
N PHE A 22 -22.68 30.96 -5.27
CA PHE A 22 -21.22 30.86 -5.31
C PHE A 22 -20.64 30.66 -3.91
N LEU A 23 -21.18 31.34 -2.89
CA LEU A 23 -20.72 31.19 -1.50
C LEU A 23 -20.95 29.77 -0.97
N LEU A 24 -22.16 29.22 -1.11
CA LEU A 24 -22.44 27.86 -0.63
C LEU A 24 -21.72 26.78 -1.44
N HIS A 25 -21.55 26.99 -2.74
CA HIS A 25 -20.78 26.06 -3.56
C HIS A 25 -19.29 26.10 -3.23
N GLY A 26 -18.75 27.30 -3.00
CA GLY A 26 -17.39 27.50 -2.49
C GLY A 26 -17.20 26.85 -1.11
N TYR A 27 -18.19 26.99 -0.21
CA TYR A 27 -18.18 26.34 1.10
C TYR A 27 -18.04 24.82 1.01
N ARG A 28 -18.83 24.15 0.14
CA ARG A 28 -18.77 22.69 -0.03
C ARG A 28 -17.38 22.20 -0.45
N PHE A 29 -16.73 22.94 -1.35
CA PHE A 29 -15.35 22.64 -1.74
C PHE A 29 -14.37 22.94 -0.61
N ALA A 30 -14.54 24.08 0.08
CA ALA A 30 -13.69 24.48 1.20
C ALA A 30 -13.71 23.47 2.35
N VAL A 31 -14.85 22.85 2.66
CA VAL A 31 -14.94 21.79 3.68
C VAL A 31 -14.05 20.59 3.34
N ILE A 32 -14.11 20.10 2.10
CA ILE A 32 -13.29 18.96 1.66
C ILE A 32 -11.80 19.34 1.65
N ALA A 33 -11.48 20.54 1.15
CA ALA A 33 -10.11 21.05 1.13
C ALA A 33 -9.56 21.21 2.55
N ALA A 34 -10.36 21.69 3.51
CA ALA A 34 -9.97 21.84 4.90
C ALA A 34 -9.66 20.48 5.56
N ILE A 35 -10.50 19.47 5.35
CA ILE A 35 -10.22 18.10 5.84
C ILE A 35 -8.91 17.58 5.24
N ALA A 36 -8.70 17.74 3.93
CA ALA A 36 -7.46 17.29 3.29
C ALA A 36 -6.21 18.03 3.82
N VAL A 37 -6.32 19.33 4.12
CA VAL A 37 -5.23 20.10 4.74
C VAL A 37 -4.95 19.63 6.17
N LEU A 38 -5.98 19.34 6.97
CA LEU A 38 -5.79 18.80 8.32
C LEU A 38 -5.09 17.44 8.29
N VAL A 39 -5.49 16.55 7.38
CA VAL A 39 -4.81 15.26 7.16
C VAL A 39 -3.34 15.48 6.76
N ARG A 40 -3.08 16.43 5.85
CA ARG A 40 -1.71 16.77 5.43
C ARG A 40 -0.86 17.24 6.60
N TRP A 41 -1.39 18.12 7.43
CA TRP A 41 -0.67 18.63 8.60
C TRP A 41 -0.43 17.52 9.61
N HIS A 42 -1.43 16.69 9.89
CA HIS A 42 -1.27 15.54 10.78
C HIS A 42 -0.19 14.58 10.28
N VAL A 43 -0.20 14.21 9.00
CA VAL A 43 0.82 13.31 8.43
C VAL A 43 2.20 13.96 8.44
N ALA A 44 2.30 15.26 8.19
CA ALA A 44 3.57 15.99 8.26
C ALA A 44 4.11 16.05 9.70
N GLU A 45 3.24 16.30 10.67
CA GLU A 45 3.56 16.32 12.09
C GLU A 45 3.94 14.94 12.59
N GLU A 46 3.18 13.89 12.25
CA GLU A 46 3.57 12.51 12.50
C GLU A 46 4.91 12.16 11.85
N SER A 47 5.17 12.63 10.62
CA SER A 47 6.43 12.32 9.92
C SER A 47 7.63 12.99 10.59
N ASN A 48 7.45 14.20 11.12
CA ASN A 48 8.45 14.93 11.89
C ASN A 48 8.60 14.36 13.32
N ALA A 49 7.50 14.04 14.00
CA ALA A 49 7.49 13.36 15.29
C ALA A 49 8.07 11.93 15.21
N LYS A 50 7.97 11.27 14.04
CA LYS A 50 8.63 9.99 13.74
C LYS A 50 10.13 10.14 13.39
N GLN A 51 10.69 11.35 13.47
CA GLN A 51 12.13 11.59 13.59
C GLN A 51 12.57 11.71 15.06
N GLU A 52 11.62 11.94 15.98
CA GLU A 52 11.88 11.82 17.41
C GLU A 52 11.67 10.37 17.86
N PRO A 53 12.52 9.83 18.76
CA PRO A 53 12.34 8.48 19.27
C PRO A 53 10.97 8.36 19.96
N VAL A 54 10.22 7.29 19.64
CA VAL A 54 8.92 6.99 20.26
C VAL A 54 9.06 7.04 21.78
N GLU A 55 8.28 7.91 22.42
CA GLU A 55 8.35 8.16 23.86
C GLU A 55 7.96 6.90 24.63
N ILE A 56 8.93 6.29 25.31
CA ILE A 56 8.73 5.10 26.14
C ILE A 56 7.99 5.56 27.40
N ALA A 57 6.84 4.95 27.72
CA ALA A 57 6.11 5.27 28.93
C ALA A 57 6.59 4.43 30.12
N LEU A 58 6.63 5.02 31.32
CA LEU A 58 7.05 4.31 32.54
C LEU A 58 6.21 3.04 32.78
N VAL A 59 4.91 3.09 32.49
CA VAL A 59 3.97 1.97 32.63
C VAL A 59 4.34 0.78 31.73
N GLN A 60 4.98 1.02 30.58
CA GLN A 60 5.39 -0.04 29.65
C GLN A 60 6.65 -0.78 30.13
N VAL A 61 7.52 -0.12 30.90
CA VAL A 61 8.77 -0.74 31.39
C VAL A 61 8.61 -1.44 32.74
N GLN A 62 7.66 -1.01 33.57
CA GLN A 62 7.40 -1.57 34.90
C GLN A 62 7.10 -3.09 34.93
N PRO A 63 6.40 -3.68 33.94
CA PRO A 63 6.23 -5.12 33.87
C PRO A 63 7.54 -5.90 33.77
N PHE A 64 8.58 -5.30 33.17
CA PHE A 64 9.89 -5.92 32.96
C PHE A 64 10.91 -5.54 34.05
N LEU A 65 10.79 -4.33 34.60
CA LEU A 65 11.63 -3.79 35.67
C LEU A 65 10.72 -3.14 36.74
N PRO A 66 10.20 -3.90 37.73
CA PRO A 66 9.21 -3.41 38.70
C PRO A 66 9.68 -2.22 39.56
N GLU A 67 10.99 -2.05 39.73
CA GLU A 67 11.60 -0.94 40.47
C GLU A 67 11.71 0.36 39.65
N ALA A 68 11.31 0.35 38.38
CA ALA A 68 11.37 1.51 37.51
C ALA A 68 10.47 2.65 38.03
N ALA A 69 11.09 3.79 38.29
CA ALA A 69 10.42 5.00 38.80
C ALA A 69 10.58 6.20 37.86
N MET A 70 11.63 6.23 37.04
CA MET A 70 11.92 7.35 36.14
C MET A 70 12.53 6.87 34.82
N LEU A 71 12.23 7.58 33.73
CA LEU A 71 12.87 7.43 32.43
C LEU A 71 13.66 8.70 32.12
N ARG A 72 14.86 8.53 31.57
CA ARG A 72 15.68 9.63 31.04
C ARG A 72 16.10 9.30 29.62
N VAL A 73 16.01 10.27 28.71
CA VAL A 73 16.53 10.10 27.34
C VAL A 73 18.00 9.68 27.42
N ALA A 74 18.35 8.60 26.71
CA ALA A 74 19.72 8.11 26.72
C ALA A 74 20.62 9.07 25.94
N THR A 75 21.81 9.36 26.49
CA THR A 75 22.73 10.34 25.90
C THR A 75 23.70 9.72 24.88
N ASP A 76 23.84 8.40 24.87
CA ASP A 76 24.84 7.66 24.10
C ASP A 76 24.24 6.68 23.08
N ARG A 77 22.90 6.58 23.00
CA ARG A 77 22.18 5.60 22.17
C ARG A 77 20.74 6.04 21.96
N GLU A 78 20.04 5.39 21.02
CA GLU A 78 18.59 5.54 20.88
C GLU A 78 17.85 4.93 22.07
N GLY A 79 16.77 5.59 22.50
CA GLY A 79 15.91 5.13 23.59
C GLY A 79 16.10 5.89 24.91
N ALA A 80 15.76 5.24 26.01
CA ALA A 80 15.73 5.85 27.34
C ALA A 80 16.40 4.96 28.40
N TYR A 81 17.18 5.55 29.30
CA TYR A 81 17.61 4.91 30.54
C TYR A 81 16.44 4.77 31.50
N ILE A 82 16.43 3.63 32.21
CA ILE A 82 15.41 3.28 33.20
C ILE A 82 16.08 3.37 34.58
N GLU A 83 15.56 4.23 35.45
CA GLU A 83 16.11 4.51 36.78
C GLU A 83 15.10 4.18 37.89
N ASN A 84 15.61 3.79 39.05
CA ASN A 84 14.80 3.64 40.26
C ASN A 84 14.55 4.99 40.97
N ALA A 85 13.81 4.98 42.07
CA ALA A 85 13.49 6.19 42.84
C ALA A 85 14.72 6.90 43.42
N GLN A 86 15.85 6.18 43.55
CA GLN A 86 17.13 6.70 44.02
C GLN A 86 18.04 7.19 42.86
N GLN A 87 17.52 7.28 41.63
CA GLN A 87 18.26 7.67 40.42
C GLN A 87 19.41 6.70 40.06
N SER A 88 19.33 5.44 40.50
CA SER A 88 20.24 4.39 40.06
C SER A 88 19.73 3.76 38.77
N ARG A 89 20.61 3.59 37.78
CA ARG A 89 20.28 2.95 36.50
C ARG A 89 19.97 1.47 36.70
N LEU A 90 18.73 1.08 36.43
CA LEU A 90 18.28 -0.31 36.38
C LEU A 90 18.53 -0.94 35.01
N GLY A 91 18.51 -0.13 33.95
CA GLY A 91 18.58 -0.61 32.58
C GLY A 91 18.33 0.46 31.55
N TRP A 92 17.85 0.06 30.38
CA TRP A 92 17.43 0.95 29.30
C TRP A 92 16.38 0.29 28.41
N GLY A 93 15.57 1.11 27.75
CA GLY A 93 14.56 0.67 26.79
C GLY A 93 14.74 1.35 25.45
N VAL A 94 14.39 0.65 24.37
CA VAL A 94 14.45 1.18 23.01
C VAL A 94 13.30 0.63 22.17
N THR A 95 12.84 1.40 21.19
CA THR A 95 11.79 1.00 20.25
C THR A 95 12.39 0.68 18.88
N THR A 96 11.84 -0.31 18.18
CA THR A 96 12.39 -0.73 16.87
C THR A 96 12.17 0.31 15.77
N LEU A 97 11.17 1.20 15.88
CA LEU A 97 10.97 2.31 14.93
C LEU A 97 11.56 3.61 15.47
N PRO A 98 12.17 4.46 14.60
CA PRO A 98 12.17 4.38 13.13
C PRO A 98 13.27 3.49 12.51
N THR A 99 14.25 3.05 13.28
CA THR A 99 15.52 2.42 12.82
C THR A 99 15.33 1.12 12.01
N ALA A 100 14.35 0.31 12.38
CA ALA A 100 14.00 -0.94 11.72
C ALA A 100 12.84 -0.82 10.71
N ARG A 101 12.44 0.38 10.28
CA ARG A 101 11.26 0.60 9.41
C ARG A 101 11.26 -0.24 8.10
N GLN A 102 12.44 -0.58 7.58
CA GLN A 102 12.58 -1.37 6.35
C GLN A 102 12.39 -2.89 6.56
N LEU A 103 12.35 -3.35 7.81
CA LEU A 103 12.12 -4.76 8.13
C LEU A 103 10.61 -5.00 8.17
N ILE A 104 10.08 -5.42 7.03
CA ILE A 104 8.65 -5.62 6.81
C ILE A 104 8.28 -7.07 7.16
N GLY A 105 7.18 -7.23 7.90
CA GLY A 105 6.55 -8.52 8.14
C GLY A 105 5.78 -9.02 6.93
N PHE A 106 4.52 -9.41 7.10
CA PHE A 106 3.68 -9.82 5.97
C PHE A 106 3.15 -8.62 5.18
N SER A 107 2.61 -7.60 5.88
CA SER A 107 2.03 -6.39 5.26
C SER A 107 2.74 -5.09 5.62
N GLY A 108 3.50 -5.04 6.73
CA GLY A 108 4.07 -3.79 7.23
C GLY A 108 5.06 -3.96 8.39
N PRO A 109 5.75 -2.88 8.80
CA PRO A 109 6.66 -2.91 9.94
C PRO A 109 5.91 -2.98 11.28
N THR A 110 6.57 -3.55 12.28
CA THR A 110 6.06 -3.66 13.66
C THR A 110 6.97 -2.88 14.61
N ASN A 111 6.36 -1.98 15.40
CA ASN A 111 7.04 -1.23 16.45
C ASN A 111 7.04 -2.04 17.74
N THR A 112 8.22 -2.38 18.23
CA THR A 112 8.42 -3.23 19.41
C THR A 112 9.31 -2.49 20.40
N LEU A 113 8.87 -2.37 21.65
CA LEU A 113 9.68 -1.97 22.78
C LEU A 113 10.56 -3.15 23.20
N VAL A 114 11.82 -2.86 23.46
CA VAL A 114 12.81 -3.81 23.99
C VAL A 114 13.34 -3.23 25.29
N VAL A 115 13.24 -3.99 26.39
CA VAL A 115 13.73 -3.55 27.71
C VAL A 115 14.93 -4.40 28.11
N LEU A 116 16.03 -3.74 28.47
CA LEU A 116 17.28 -4.34 28.90
C LEU A 116 17.61 -3.88 30.32
N ASP A 117 18.30 -4.73 31.08
CA ASP A 117 18.86 -4.36 32.37
C ASP A 117 20.24 -3.68 32.27
N ALA A 118 20.82 -3.35 33.42
CA ALA A 118 22.13 -2.72 33.53
C ALA A 118 23.28 -3.58 32.96
N GLN A 119 23.08 -4.89 32.78
CA GLN A 119 24.03 -5.82 32.19
C GLN A 119 23.81 -6.00 30.67
N ASN A 120 22.93 -5.19 30.05
CA ASN A 120 22.50 -5.34 28.65
C ASN A 120 21.85 -6.71 28.38
N THR A 121 21.19 -7.29 29.37
CA THR A 121 20.39 -8.51 29.20
C THR A 121 18.93 -8.13 28.98
N ILE A 122 18.30 -8.70 27.97
CA ILE A 122 16.90 -8.43 27.65
C ILE A 122 16.01 -8.99 28.77
N ARG A 123 15.14 -8.14 29.30
CA ARG A 123 14.12 -8.47 30.30
C ARG A 123 12.76 -8.73 29.69
N GLY A 124 12.53 -8.23 28.47
CA GLY A 124 11.38 -8.59 27.66
C GLY A 124 11.20 -7.65 26.47
N ILE A 125 10.20 -7.99 25.65
CA ILE A 125 9.77 -7.19 24.52
C ILE A 125 8.26 -6.99 24.56
N GLU A 126 7.77 -5.86 24.04
CA GLU A 126 6.36 -5.56 23.91
C GLU A 126 6.07 -4.95 22.54
N ILE A 127 5.10 -5.52 21.80
CA ILE A 127 4.65 -4.88 20.55
C ILE A 127 3.82 -3.66 20.93
N LEU A 128 4.24 -2.47 20.50
CA LEU A 128 3.54 -1.21 20.76
C LEU A 128 2.48 -0.95 19.69
N SER A 129 2.86 -1.06 18.42
CA SER A 129 1.98 -0.87 17.27
C SER A 129 2.47 -1.67 16.07
N SER A 130 1.61 -1.94 15.09
CA SER A 130 2.00 -2.68 13.88
C SER A 130 1.17 -2.25 12.69
N LYS A 131 1.83 -2.15 11.53
CA LYS A 131 1.17 -2.01 10.22
C LYS A 131 0.99 -3.34 9.50
N ASP A 132 1.25 -4.45 10.20
CA ASP A 132 1.08 -5.79 9.67
C ASP A 132 -0.39 -6.27 9.80
N THR A 133 -0.69 -7.44 9.24
CA THR A 133 -2.02 -8.06 9.29
C THR A 133 -2.44 -8.29 10.75
N PRO A 134 -3.59 -7.75 11.22
CA PRO A 134 -4.00 -7.82 12.62
C PRO A 134 -4.02 -9.24 13.20
N GLU A 135 -4.43 -10.23 12.41
CA GLU A 135 -4.47 -11.64 12.79
C GLU A 135 -3.06 -12.22 13.03
N HIS A 136 -2.07 -11.87 12.19
CA HIS A 136 -0.68 -12.28 12.38
C HIS A 136 -0.08 -11.63 13.64
N VAL A 137 -0.33 -10.33 13.83
CA VAL A 137 0.12 -9.59 15.03
C VAL A 137 -0.49 -10.19 16.29
N ALA A 138 -1.79 -10.51 16.26
CA ALA A 138 -2.46 -11.16 17.38
C ALA A 138 -1.86 -12.53 17.70
N ALA A 139 -1.54 -13.34 16.70
CA ALA A 139 -0.88 -14.63 16.90
C ALA A 139 0.49 -14.47 17.57
N VAL A 140 1.28 -13.47 17.16
CA VAL A 140 2.57 -13.17 17.81
C VAL A 140 2.38 -12.68 19.25
N ARG A 141 1.43 -11.77 19.50
CA ARG A 141 1.13 -11.26 20.85
C ARG A 141 0.65 -12.35 21.82
N GLN A 142 -0.09 -13.33 21.33
CA GLN A 142 -0.62 -14.44 22.13
C GLN A 142 0.42 -15.54 22.36
N SER A 143 1.52 -15.56 21.60
CA SER A 143 2.58 -16.54 21.76
C SER A 143 3.53 -16.15 22.89
N GLN A 144 3.27 -16.67 24.08
CA GLN A 144 4.14 -16.46 25.24
C GLN A 144 5.57 -17.00 25.00
N SER A 145 5.69 -18.14 24.32
CA SER A 145 7.00 -18.69 23.93
C SER A 145 7.80 -17.75 23.03
N PHE A 146 7.13 -16.94 22.20
CA PHE A 146 7.79 -16.00 21.30
C PHE A 146 8.39 -14.80 22.03
N SER A 147 7.75 -14.29 23.08
CA SER A 147 8.32 -13.18 23.87
C SER A 147 9.38 -13.69 24.87
N GLU A 148 9.15 -14.85 25.49
CA GLU A 148 10.04 -15.43 26.50
C GLU A 148 11.41 -15.81 25.94
N GLN A 149 11.50 -16.22 24.66
CA GLN A 149 12.80 -16.55 24.05
C GLN A 149 13.78 -15.38 24.00
N PHE A 150 13.33 -14.12 24.10
CA PHE A 150 14.24 -12.98 24.18
C PHE A 150 14.81 -12.78 25.60
N VAL A 151 14.09 -13.22 26.63
CA VAL A 151 14.47 -12.98 28.02
C VAL A 151 15.79 -13.69 28.35
N GLY A 152 16.72 -12.96 28.97
CA GLY A 152 18.03 -13.49 29.33
C GLY A 152 19.06 -13.45 28.19
N LYS A 153 18.68 -13.03 26.98
CA LYS A 153 19.62 -12.87 25.85
C LYS A 153 20.28 -11.51 25.85
N THR A 154 21.51 -11.46 25.37
CA THR A 154 22.28 -10.24 25.10
C THR A 154 22.19 -9.85 23.61
N PRO A 155 22.53 -8.60 23.23
CA PRO A 155 22.64 -8.24 21.81
C PRO A 155 23.51 -9.20 21.00
N GLU A 156 24.60 -9.69 21.59
CA GLU A 156 25.52 -10.64 20.95
C GLU A 156 24.88 -12.01 20.72
N ASP A 157 23.93 -12.44 21.55
CA ASP A 157 23.18 -13.67 21.34
C ASP A 157 22.27 -13.57 20.12
N LEU A 158 21.75 -12.36 19.85
CA LEU A 158 20.92 -12.06 18.68
C LEU A 158 21.73 -11.92 17.38
N ALA A 159 23.05 -11.76 17.45
CA ALA A 159 23.94 -11.73 16.29
C ALA A 159 24.21 -13.14 15.70
N GLY A 160 23.28 -14.08 15.88
CA GLY A 160 23.35 -15.43 15.30
C GLY A 160 23.91 -16.54 16.18
N LYS A 161 24.25 -16.26 17.46
CA LYS A 161 24.61 -17.33 18.43
C LYS A 161 23.39 -18.14 18.88
N SER A 162 22.20 -17.53 18.87
CA SER A 162 20.94 -18.16 19.24
C SER A 162 19.97 -18.21 18.06
N ARG A 163 19.43 -19.40 17.79
CA ARG A 163 18.28 -19.54 16.89
C ARG A 163 17.02 -19.11 17.63
N LEU A 164 16.31 -18.13 17.08
CA LEU A 164 15.00 -17.70 17.56
C LEU A 164 13.92 -18.30 16.67
N ASP A 165 12.83 -18.73 17.29
CA ASP A 165 11.75 -19.41 16.62
C ASP A 165 10.65 -18.42 16.20
N ALA A 166 10.18 -18.61 14.97
CA ALA A 166 9.05 -17.89 14.42
C ALA A 166 7.72 -18.45 14.92
N VAL A 167 6.67 -17.62 14.88
CA VAL A 167 5.31 -18.05 15.22
C VAL A 167 4.65 -18.69 14.01
N SER A 168 4.13 -19.92 14.17
CA SER A 168 3.40 -20.62 13.12
C SER A 168 2.16 -19.83 12.69
N GLY A 169 1.96 -19.65 11.38
CA GLY A 169 0.89 -18.82 10.82
C GLY A 169 1.13 -17.31 10.89
N ALA A 170 2.24 -16.86 11.50
CA ALA A 170 2.67 -15.45 11.53
C ALA A 170 4.18 -15.33 11.31
N THR A 171 4.74 -16.21 10.48
CA THR A 171 6.18 -16.42 10.33
C THR A 171 6.89 -15.14 9.91
N LEU A 172 6.47 -14.49 8.82
CA LEU A 172 7.10 -13.26 8.34
C LEU A 172 7.02 -12.11 9.35
N THR A 173 5.88 -11.94 10.01
CA THR A 173 5.70 -10.95 11.09
C THR A 173 6.66 -11.19 12.25
N SER A 174 6.76 -12.44 12.71
CA SER A 174 7.64 -12.81 13.83
C SER A 174 9.13 -12.68 13.50
N LEU A 175 9.54 -13.07 12.29
CA LEU A 175 10.93 -12.90 11.82
C LEU A 175 11.30 -11.43 11.67
N ALA A 176 10.40 -10.61 11.13
CA ALA A 176 10.62 -9.17 11.04
C ALA A 176 10.81 -8.53 12.42
N ILE A 177 10.06 -8.97 13.44
CA ILE A 177 10.25 -8.52 14.83
C ILE A 177 11.62 -8.96 15.36
N ILE A 178 12.00 -10.23 15.17
CA ILE A 178 13.32 -10.74 15.59
C ILE A 178 14.46 -9.91 15.00
N GLU A 179 14.43 -9.69 13.68
CA GLU A 179 15.44 -8.89 12.97
C GLU A 179 15.42 -7.43 13.43
N SER A 180 14.23 -6.87 13.68
CA SER A 180 14.08 -5.49 14.13
C SER A 180 14.70 -5.30 15.51
N VAL A 181 14.49 -6.25 16.43
CA VAL A 181 15.08 -6.25 17.78
C VAL A 181 16.59 -6.39 17.71
N ALA A 182 17.12 -7.29 16.88
CA ALA A 182 18.56 -7.43 16.72
C ALA A 182 19.20 -6.15 16.16
N LYS A 183 18.58 -5.56 15.12
CA LYS A 183 19.09 -4.36 14.44
C LYS A 183 19.19 -3.15 15.37
N VAL A 184 18.14 -2.87 16.16
CA VAL A 184 18.12 -1.71 17.09
C VAL A 184 19.10 -1.87 18.25
N LEU A 185 19.46 -3.09 18.61
CA LEU A 185 20.47 -3.36 19.63
C LEU A 185 21.92 -3.30 19.09
N GLY A 186 22.10 -2.89 17.83
CA GLY A 186 23.41 -2.76 17.19
C GLY A 186 24.02 -4.09 16.73
N SER A 187 23.22 -5.16 16.68
CA SER A 187 23.64 -6.45 16.14
C SER A 187 23.28 -6.53 14.65
N GLU A 188 24.14 -7.16 13.85
CA GLU A 188 23.73 -7.62 12.51
C GLU A 188 23.04 -8.98 12.67
N PRO A 189 21.70 -9.05 12.57
CA PRO A 189 21.01 -10.33 12.63
C PRO A 189 21.47 -11.21 11.47
N PRO A 190 21.61 -12.54 11.68
CA PRO A 190 21.70 -13.46 10.56
C PRO A 190 20.42 -13.33 9.72
N ASN A 191 20.50 -13.73 8.46
CA ASN A 191 19.33 -13.80 7.62
C ASN A 191 18.40 -14.92 8.11
N TYR A 192 17.37 -14.57 8.87
CA TYR A 192 16.45 -15.56 9.44
C TYR A 192 15.45 -16.10 8.41
N ARG A 193 15.12 -15.32 7.38
CA ARG A 193 14.21 -15.76 6.31
C ARG A 193 14.85 -16.82 5.44
N PHE A 194 16.09 -16.58 5.03
CA PHE A 194 16.81 -17.47 4.14
C PHE A 194 18.25 -17.75 4.65
N PRO A 195 18.37 -18.57 5.71
CA PRO A 195 19.64 -18.77 6.42
C PRO A 195 20.69 -19.58 5.66
N GLN A 196 20.30 -20.24 4.56
CA GLN A 196 21.20 -21.07 3.77
C GLN A 196 21.99 -20.19 2.79
N GLU A 197 23.30 -20.08 3.00
CA GLU A 197 24.22 -19.43 2.06
C GLU A 197 24.34 -20.21 0.74
N ILE A 198 24.86 -19.55 -0.30
CA ILE A 198 25.14 -20.16 -1.61
C ILE A 198 26.14 -21.30 -1.42
N GLN A 199 25.80 -22.48 -1.91
CA GLN A 199 26.68 -23.64 -1.90
C GLN A 199 27.46 -23.74 -3.21
N LEU A 200 28.68 -24.31 -3.16
CA LEU A 200 29.52 -24.45 -4.34
C LEU A 200 28.84 -25.32 -5.42
N GLU A 201 28.11 -26.36 -5.00
CA GLU A 201 27.40 -27.28 -5.90
C GLU A 201 26.36 -26.55 -6.76
N GLU A 202 25.65 -25.57 -6.19
CA GLU A 202 24.68 -24.75 -6.93
C GLU A 202 25.36 -23.93 -8.04
N VAL A 203 26.60 -23.51 -7.81
CA VAL A 203 27.39 -22.74 -8.78
C VAL A 203 28.04 -23.65 -9.81
N VAL A 204 28.52 -24.83 -9.42
CA VAL A 204 29.12 -25.83 -10.32
C VAL A 204 28.14 -26.33 -11.39
N GLU A 205 26.85 -26.41 -11.06
CA GLU A 205 25.79 -26.73 -12.05
C GLU A 205 25.72 -25.71 -13.19
N ILE A 206 26.10 -24.45 -12.93
CA ILE A 206 26.05 -23.35 -13.91
C ILE A 206 27.44 -23.09 -14.54
N LEU A 207 28.49 -23.13 -13.72
CA LEU A 207 29.89 -22.92 -14.10
C LEU A 207 30.72 -24.13 -13.64
N PRO A 208 30.89 -25.17 -14.48
CA PRO A 208 31.57 -26.41 -14.10
C PRO A 208 33.04 -26.26 -13.67
N GLU A 209 33.66 -25.12 -14.00
CA GLU A 209 35.06 -24.80 -13.65
C GLU A 209 35.20 -24.22 -12.22
N ALA A 210 34.09 -23.96 -11.52
CA ALA A 210 34.11 -23.44 -10.16
C ALA A 210 34.67 -24.46 -9.15
N ASP A 211 35.69 -24.04 -8.40
CA ASP A 211 36.37 -24.84 -7.37
C ASP A 211 36.19 -24.25 -5.96
N SER A 212 36.07 -22.92 -5.84
CA SER A 212 35.83 -22.27 -4.54
C SER A 212 35.02 -20.98 -4.65
N LEU A 213 34.32 -20.65 -3.55
CA LEU A 213 33.57 -19.40 -3.38
C LEU A 213 34.21 -18.56 -2.27
N VAL A 214 34.55 -17.31 -2.59
CA VAL A 214 35.12 -16.36 -1.63
C VAL A 214 34.10 -15.27 -1.34
N ALA A 215 33.57 -15.25 -0.11
CA ALA A 215 32.57 -14.27 0.31
C ALA A 215 33.11 -12.83 0.22
N LYS A 216 32.34 -11.93 -0.38
CA LYS A 216 32.63 -10.49 -0.38
C LYS A 216 32.19 -9.88 0.95
N ALA A 217 32.96 -8.92 1.45
CA ALA A 217 32.62 -8.20 2.69
C ALA A 217 31.36 -7.32 2.54
N SER A 218 31.06 -6.86 1.31
CA SER A 218 29.85 -6.11 0.99
C SER A 218 29.63 -6.12 -0.53
N PRO A 219 28.39 -6.30 -1.02
CA PRO A 219 27.17 -6.59 -0.25
C PRO A 219 27.17 -8.00 0.36
N GLN A 220 26.38 -8.22 1.42
CA GLN A 220 26.18 -9.56 2.00
C GLN A 220 25.49 -10.48 0.99
N GLY A 221 25.81 -11.79 1.03
CA GLY A 221 25.28 -12.77 0.08
C GLY A 221 25.96 -12.74 -1.30
N TRP A 222 27.13 -12.10 -1.43
CA TRP A 222 27.91 -12.06 -2.66
C TRP A 222 29.22 -12.84 -2.51
N PHE A 223 29.60 -13.54 -3.58
CA PHE A 223 30.78 -14.40 -3.63
C PHE A 223 31.53 -14.18 -4.94
N GLU A 224 32.85 -14.17 -4.85
CA GLU A 224 33.75 -14.33 -5.99
C GLU A 224 33.90 -15.83 -6.28
N ILE A 225 33.75 -16.23 -7.54
CA ILE A 225 33.88 -17.61 -7.99
C ILE A 225 35.29 -17.81 -8.51
N ARG A 226 36.00 -18.82 -8.01
CA ARG A 226 37.38 -19.13 -8.44
C ARG A 226 37.52 -20.52 -9.01
N ASP A 227 38.39 -20.63 -10.03
CA ASP A 227 38.83 -21.91 -10.58
C ASP A 227 39.87 -22.61 -9.70
N SER A 228 40.24 -23.84 -10.07
CA SER A 228 41.28 -24.63 -9.38
C SER A 228 42.69 -23.98 -9.40
N ALA A 229 42.93 -23.02 -10.28
CA ALA A 229 44.17 -22.26 -10.35
C ALA A 229 44.12 -20.95 -9.51
N GLY A 230 42.96 -20.63 -8.92
CA GLY A 230 42.72 -19.46 -8.10
C GLY A 230 42.34 -18.19 -8.88
N HIS A 231 42.06 -18.28 -10.18
CA HIS A 231 41.59 -17.14 -10.97
C HIS A 231 40.11 -16.87 -10.74
N SER A 232 39.72 -15.60 -10.71
CA SER A 232 38.31 -15.19 -10.69
C SER A 232 37.68 -15.50 -12.04
N ILE A 233 36.68 -16.37 -12.04
CA ILE A 233 35.93 -16.78 -13.25
C ILE A 233 34.49 -16.24 -13.28
N GLY A 234 34.07 -15.55 -12.21
CA GLY A 234 32.75 -14.93 -12.14
C GLY A 234 32.35 -14.49 -10.74
N THR A 235 31.08 -14.13 -10.58
CA THR A 235 30.49 -13.78 -9.29
C THR A 235 29.15 -14.49 -9.09
N ALA A 236 28.93 -15.00 -7.89
CA ALA A 236 27.65 -15.57 -7.48
C ALA A 236 27.05 -14.70 -6.38
N TRP A 237 25.78 -14.36 -6.51
CA TRP A 237 25.09 -13.58 -5.49
C TRP A 237 23.63 -13.97 -5.41
N ARG A 238 22.97 -13.56 -4.34
CA ARG A 238 21.58 -13.89 -4.07
C ARG A 238 20.76 -12.65 -3.77
N THR A 239 19.45 -12.73 -4.02
CA THR A 239 18.54 -11.61 -3.80
C THR A 239 18.34 -11.28 -2.32
N SER A 240 18.49 -12.29 -1.46
CA SER A 240 18.38 -12.14 -0.02
C SER A 240 19.72 -11.72 0.62
N PRO A 241 19.77 -10.82 1.62
CA PRO A 241 18.65 -10.16 2.29
C PRO A 241 18.19 -8.86 1.61
N ALA A 242 18.81 -8.47 0.49
CA ALA A 242 18.59 -7.18 -0.14
C ALA A 242 17.13 -6.94 -0.56
N ALA A 243 16.45 -8.00 -1.02
CA ALA A 243 15.10 -7.96 -1.56
C ALA A 243 14.05 -8.66 -0.67
N ASP A 244 14.35 -8.99 0.59
CA ASP A 244 13.44 -9.75 1.48
C ASP A 244 12.12 -9.02 1.80
N HIS A 245 12.10 -7.69 1.62
CA HIS A 245 10.91 -6.86 1.76
C HIS A 245 9.98 -6.94 0.54
N HIS A 246 10.44 -7.55 -0.55
CA HIS A 246 9.67 -7.74 -1.77
C HIS A 246 8.93 -9.08 -1.71
N VAL A 247 7.60 -9.02 -1.60
CA VAL A 247 6.72 -10.17 -1.44
C VAL A 247 6.13 -10.58 -2.78
N GLY A 248 6.20 -11.89 -3.09
CA GLY A 248 5.54 -12.51 -4.24
C GLY A 248 4.07 -12.83 -3.97
N TYR A 249 3.66 -14.07 -4.23
CA TYR A 249 2.27 -14.49 -4.04
C TYR A 249 1.88 -14.58 -2.55
N GLN A 250 2.78 -15.06 -1.70
CA GLN A 250 2.61 -15.17 -0.24
C GLN A 250 3.82 -14.71 0.56
N GLY A 251 5.01 -14.66 -0.04
CA GLY A 251 6.21 -14.20 0.66
C GLY A 251 7.39 -13.91 -0.26
N PRO A 252 8.54 -13.53 0.32
CA PRO A 252 9.73 -13.25 -0.48
C PRO A 252 10.31 -14.52 -1.10
N SER A 253 11.20 -14.33 -2.06
CA SER A 253 11.93 -15.39 -2.76
C SER A 253 13.42 -15.09 -2.81
N ASP A 254 14.23 -16.11 -2.50
CA ASP A 254 15.67 -16.11 -2.62
C ASP A 254 16.08 -16.72 -3.95
N VAL A 255 16.74 -15.91 -4.78
CA VAL A 255 17.15 -16.27 -6.13
C VAL A 255 18.67 -16.18 -6.22
N LEU A 256 19.30 -17.26 -6.67
CA LEU A 256 20.71 -17.31 -7.05
C LEU A 256 20.87 -16.58 -8.39
N VAL A 257 21.91 -15.77 -8.49
CA VAL A 257 22.36 -15.13 -9.72
C VAL A 257 23.83 -15.42 -9.91
N VAL A 258 24.19 -16.01 -11.04
CA VAL A 258 25.58 -16.29 -11.41
C VAL A 258 25.95 -15.45 -12.62
N MET A 259 27.04 -14.70 -12.49
CA MET A 259 27.63 -13.87 -13.54
C MET A 259 29.00 -14.41 -13.90
N ASP A 260 29.36 -14.32 -15.18
CA ASP A 260 30.69 -14.69 -15.66
C ASP A 260 31.75 -13.61 -15.39
N ALA A 261 32.99 -13.86 -15.85
CA ALA A 261 34.12 -12.95 -15.72
C ALA A 261 33.94 -11.62 -16.46
N ASP A 262 33.03 -11.53 -17.44
CA ASP A 262 32.69 -10.31 -18.17
C ASP A 262 31.55 -9.53 -17.49
N GLU A 263 31.18 -9.91 -16.26
CA GLU A 263 30.06 -9.37 -15.50
C GLU A 263 28.72 -9.49 -16.25
N LYS A 264 28.54 -10.58 -17.00
CA LYS A 264 27.30 -10.91 -17.69
C LYS A 264 26.59 -12.07 -17.01
N LEU A 265 25.28 -11.93 -16.81
CA LEU A 265 24.44 -12.95 -16.20
C LEU A 265 24.45 -14.23 -17.05
N LYS A 266 24.83 -15.34 -16.43
CA LYS A 266 24.80 -16.67 -17.03
C LYS A 266 23.50 -17.39 -16.75
N ALA A 267 23.06 -17.40 -15.49
CA ALA A 267 21.84 -18.06 -15.09
C ALA A 267 21.27 -17.47 -13.80
N VAL A 268 19.98 -17.71 -13.59
CA VAL A 268 19.29 -17.47 -12.33
C VAL A 268 18.55 -18.71 -11.87
N THR A 269 18.50 -18.96 -10.56
CA THR A 269 17.84 -20.14 -10.01
C THR A 269 17.06 -19.77 -8.75
N LEU A 270 15.79 -20.14 -8.70
CA LEU A 270 14.95 -19.95 -7.51
C LEU A 270 15.36 -20.96 -6.42
N ARG A 271 16.13 -20.49 -5.42
CA ARG A 271 16.68 -21.32 -4.34
C ARG A 271 15.61 -21.69 -3.33
N ALA A 272 15.03 -20.69 -2.69
CA ALA A 272 14.03 -20.85 -1.64
C ALA A 272 12.95 -19.77 -1.78
N SER A 273 11.74 -20.06 -1.30
CA SER A 273 10.62 -19.13 -1.38
C SER A 273 9.64 -19.38 -0.25
N TYR A 274 9.00 -18.30 0.20
CA TYR A 274 7.85 -18.33 1.10
C TYR A 274 6.51 -18.43 0.35
N ASP A 275 6.53 -18.48 -0.98
CA ASP A 275 5.34 -18.81 -1.77
C ASP A 275 4.98 -20.29 -1.61
N ASN A 276 3.69 -20.61 -1.76
CA ASN A 276 3.23 -21.98 -1.62
C ASN A 276 3.48 -22.83 -2.86
N GLU A 277 3.60 -24.13 -2.64
CA GLU A 277 3.51 -25.11 -3.72
C GLU A 277 2.08 -25.19 -4.28
N PRO A 278 1.90 -25.50 -5.59
CA PRO A 278 2.92 -25.90 -6.56
C PRO A 278 3.61 -24.74 -7.30
N TYR A 279 3.37 -23.48 -6.92
CA TYR A 279 3.83 -22.33 -7.69
C TYR A 279 5.36 -22.22 -7.73
N VAL A 280 6.01 -22.43 -6.58
CA VAL A 280 7.48 -22.46 -6.48
C VAL A 280 8.06 -23.53 -7.38
N ARG A 281 7.50 -24.73 -7.36
CA ARG A 281 7.90 -25.82 -8.26
C ARG A 281 7.71 -25.47 -9.73
N TYR A 282 6.62 -24.82 -10.12
CA TYR A 282 6.44 -24.38 -11.51
C TYR A 282 7.54 -23.44 -11.94
N VAL A 283 7.95 -22.49 -11.10
CA VAL A 283 9.07 -21.58 -11.45
C VAL A 283 10.40 -22.33 -11.56
N ARG A 284 10.65 -23.33 -10.71
CA ARG A 284 11.88 -24.14 -10.76
C ARG A 284 11.95 -25.08 -11.96
N GLU A 285 10.81 -25.64 -12.36
CA GLU A 285 10.70 -26.59 -13.47
C GLU A 285 10.56 -25.87 -14.84
N ASP A 286 10.33 -24.55 -14.85
CA ASP A 286 10.16 -23.78 -16.07
C ASP A 286 11.50 -23.45 -16.73
N TRP A 287 11.64 -23.87 -17.98
CA TRP A 287 12.85 -23.69 -18.77
C TRP A 287 13.13 -22.21 -19.14
N SER A 288 12.10 -21.37 -19.20
CA SER A 288 12.23 -19.98 -19.63
C SER A 288 12.69 -19.07 -18.50
N PHE A 289 12.40 -19.44 -17.23
CA PHE A 289 12.76 -18.65 -16.06
C PHE A 289 14.25 -18.27 -15.94
N PRO A 290 15.21 -19.18 -16.19
CA PRO A 290 16.64 -18.84 -16.16
C PRO A 290 17.13 -18.07 -17.40
N GLU A 291 16.44 -18.17 -18.55
CA GLU A 291 16.99 -17.75 -19.84
C GLU A 291 16.72 -16.28 -20.20
N TYR A 292 15.59 -15.69 -19.78
CA TYR A 292 15.19 -14.37 -20.28
C TYR A 292 16.08 -13.21 -19.77
N LEU A 293 16.88 -13.41 -18.72
CA LEU A 293 17.86 -12.42 -18.24
C LEU A 293 19.28 -12.70 -18.72
N ALA A 294 19.51 -13.78 -19.48
CA ALA A 294 20.85 -14.16 -19.90
C ALA A 294 21.54 -13.02 -20.67
N GLY A 295 22.78 -12.73 -20.30
CA GLY A 295 23.57 -11.65 -20.89
C GLY A 295 23.30 -10.24 -20.34
N TYR A 296 22.38 -10.05 -19.40
CA TYR A 296 22.26 -8.78 -18.69
C TYR A 296 23.47 -8.53 -17.80
N ASP A 297 23.97 -7.29 -17.74
CA ASP A 297 24.93 -6.88 -16.70
C ASP A 297 24.23 -6.31 -15.46
N LEU A 298 25.03 -6.04 -14.42
CA LEU A 298 24.53 -5.57 -13.13
C LEU A 298 23.74 -4.25 -13.22
N SER A 299 24.14 -3.34 -14.12
CA SER A 299 23.46 -2.06 -14.30
C SER A 299 22.12 -2.23 -15.01
N GLN A 300 22.08 -3.09 -16.03
CA GLN A 300 20.83 -3.46 -16.70
C GLN A 300 19.85 -4.16 -15.76
N LEU A 301 20.35 -5.02 -14.86
CA LEU A 301 19.53 -5.66 -13.83
C LEU A 301 19.00 -4.65 -12.81
N ALA A 302 19.82 -3.69 -12.38
CA ALA A 302 19.40 -2.67 -11.42
C ALA A 302 18.31 -1.74 -11.97
N GLU A 303 18.28 -1.52 -13.28
CA GLU A 303 17.25 -0.73 -13.97
C GLU A 303 16.12 -1.59 -14.56
N LEU A 304 16.08 -2.88 -14.21
CA LEU A 304 15.15 -3.84 -14.79
C LEU A 304 13.70 -3.44 -14.52
N ASP A 305 12.96 -3.29 -15.62
CA ASP A 305 11.52 -3.05 -15.64
C ASP A 305 10.87 -4.18 -16.42
N ILE A 306 10.19 -5.08 -15.69
CA ILE A 306 9.58 -6.30 -16.25
C ILE A 306 8.55 -5.98 -17.33
N GLU A 307 7.80 -4.89 -17.19
CA GLU A 307 6.82 -4.49 -18.19
C GLU A 307 7.50 -4.00 -19.47
N LYS A 308 8.59 -3.24 -19.36
CA LYS A 308 9.34 -2.74 -20.53
C LYS A 308 10.15 -3.82 -21.22
N ALA A 309 10.70 -4.75 -20.44
CA ALA A 309 11.48 -5.87 -20.95
C ALA A 309 10.60 -6.98 -21.54
N GLU A 310 9.26 -6.82 -21.50
CA GLU A 310 8.27 -7.81 -21.97
C GLU A 310 8.52 -9.19 -21.36
N ILE A 311 8.96 -9.24 -20.10
CA ILE A 311 9.26 -10.48 -19.39
C ILE A 311 7.93 -11.11 -18.98
N GLU A 312 7.57 -12.20 -19.66
CA GLU A 312 6.42 -13.03 -19.29
C GLU A 312 6.72 -13.83 -18.01
N GLY A 313 5.69 -13.98 -17.17
CA GLY A 313 5.79 -14.85 -16.00
C GLY A 313 5.48 -16.31 -16.35
N VAL A 314 5.94 -17.22 -15.50
CA VAL A 314 5.69 -18.66 -15.64
C VAL A 314 4.19 -18.95 -15.57
N SER A 315 3.70 -19.77 -16.49
CA SER A 315 2.27 -20.12 -16.56
C SER A 315 1.81 -20.81 -15.28
N GLY A 316 0.77 -20.27 -14.63
CA GLY A 316 0.27 -20.75 -13.35
C GLY A 316 1.08 -20.32 -12.12
N ALA A 317 2.23 -19.66 -12.30
CA ALA A 317 3.06 -19.09 -11.23
C ALA A 317 3.56 -17.68 -11.58
N THR A 318 2.74 -16.90 -12.29
CA THR A 318 3.12 -15.59 -12.84
C THR A 318 3.55 -14.62 -11.75
N MET A 319 2.83 -14.55 -10.63
CA MET A 319 3.16 -13.66 -9.51
C MET A 319 4.50 -14.05 -8.85
N THR A 320 4.70 -15.33 -8.57
CA THR A 320 5.93 -15.86 -7.96
C THR A 320 7.14 -15.63 -8.85
N SER A 321 7.03 -15.95 -10.14
CA SER A 321 8.12 -15.75 -11.11
C SER A 321 8.45 -14.28 -11.29
N GLN A 322 7.47 -13.41 -11.54
CA GLN A 322 7.71 -11.98 -11.70
C GLN A 322 8.29 -11.35 -10.43
N ALA A 323 7.80 -11.73 -9.24
CA ALA A 323 8.36 -11.22 -7.99
C ALA A 323 9.81 -11.67 -7.78
N ALA A 324 10.14 -12.92 -8.11
CA ALA A 324 11.52 -13.41 -8.10
C ALA A 324 12.42 -12.60 -9.07
N THR A 325 11.91 -12.26 -10.26
CA THR A 325 12.60 -11.38 -11.20
C THR A 325 12.80 -9.95 -10.66
N GLN A 326 11.77 -9.36 -10.04
CA GLN A 326 11.88 -8.03 -9.43
C GLN A 326 12.88 -8.02 -8.28
N ALA A 327 12.93 -9.11 -7.49
CA ALA A 327 13.89 -9.26 -6.41
C ALA A 327 15.34 -9.22 -6.90
N ILE A 328 15.64 -9.76 -8.09
CA ILE A 328 16.95 -9.63 -8.75
C ILE A 328 17.29 -8.16 -8.98
N GLY A 329 16.37 -7.40 -9.58
CA GLY A 329 16.60 -5.99 -9.86
C GLY A 329 16.77 -5.14 -8.60
N ILE A 330 15.98 -5.41 -7.55
CA ILE A 330 16.11 -4.74 -6.24
C ILE A 330 17.48 -5.01 -5.63
N ALA A 331 17.94 -6.26 -5.64
CA ALA A 331 19.24 -6.63 -5.09
C ALA A 331 20.41 -6.05 -5.90
N ALA A 332 20.31 -6.06 -7.24
CA ALA A 332 21.28 -5.42 -8.13
C ALA A 332 21.36 -3.90 -7.88
N ALA A 333 20.21 -3.22 -7.79
CA ALA A 333 20.15 -1.79 -7.51
C ALA A 333 20.72 -1.45 -6.12
N LYS A 334 20.56 -2.33 -5.13
CA LYS A 334 21.17 -2.15 -3.80
C LYS A 334 22.69 -2.33 -3.85
N ALA A 335 23.20 -3.25 -4.69
CA ALA A 335 24.63 -3.47 -4.85
C ALA A 335 25.36 -2.30 -5.52
N LEU A 336 24.69 -1.57 -6.41
CA LEU A 336 25.25 -0.39 -7.09
C LEU A 336 25.21 0.90 -6.28
N GLN A 337 24.44 0.95 -5.18
CA GLN A 337 24.40 2.13 -4.33
C GLN A 337 25.72 2.26 -3.57
N PRO A 338 26.43 3.41 -3.64
CA PRO A 338 27.60 3.64 -2.81
C PRO A 338 27.20 3.56 -1.33
N LYS A 339 28.10 2.99 -0.52
CA LYS A 339 27.95 2.73 0.91
C LYS A 339 27.82 4.05 1.71
N GLN A 340 26.67 4.70 1.60
CA GLN A 340 26.27 5.82 2.43
C GLN A 340 25.02 5.39 3.19
N GLU A 341 25.11 5.52 4.52
CA GLU A 341 24.03 5.28 5.46
C GLU A 341 22.74 5.93 4.95
N ILE A 342 21.65 5.15 5.01
CA ILE A 342 20.32 5.60 4.61
C ILE A 342 19.86 6.60 5.66
N ASP A 343 20.28 7.85 5.49
CA ASP A 343 19.65 9.00 6.11
C ASP A 343 18.64 9.63 5.14
N VAL A 344 17.46 9.76 5.70
CA VAL A 344 16.24 10.47 5.32
C VAL A 344 16.33 11.45 4.14
N ALA A 345 15.39 11.25 3.21
CA ALA A 345 14.74 12.24 2.35
C ALA A 345 15.64 13.17 1.51
N GLN A 346 15.79 12.82 0.24
CA GLN A 346 15.73 13.83 -0.82
C GLN A 346 14.77 13.40 -1.91
N SER A 347 13.67 14.16 -1.99
CA SER A 347 12.81 14.29 -3.16
C SER A 347 13.66 14.70 -4.36
N SER A 348 14.16 13.73 -5.12
CA SER A 348 14.74 13.97 -6.44
C SER A 348 13.64 14.50 -7.36
N ALA A 349 13.87 15.69 -7.93
CA ALA A 349 13.01 16.31 -8.95
C ALA A 349 12.68 15.27 -10.04
N THR A 350 11.43 14.83 -10.06
CA THR A 350 10.99 13.79 -10.98
C THR A 350 10.80 14.42 -12.35
N TRP A 351 11.60 13.99 -13.31
CA TRP A 351 11.38 14.27 -14.72
C TRP A 351 10.05 13.62 -15.13
N ILE A 352 9.24 14.36 -15.87
CA ILE A 352 7.91 13.92 -16.31
C ILE A 352 8.13 12.86 -17.39
N VAL A 353 7.98 11.58 -17.04
CA VAL A 353 8.01 10.48 -18.01
C VAL A 353 6.59 10.25 -18.49
N PHE A 354 6.33 10.58 -19.75
CA PHE A 354 5.02 10.39 -20.37
C PHE A 354 4.94 9.01 -21.01
N SER A 355 4.12 8.12 -20.44
CA SER A 355 3.92 6.77 -20.96
C SER A 355 2.81 6.73 -22.01
N TRP A 356 2.83 5.71 -22.88
CA TRP A 356 1.72 5.43 -23.79
C TRP A 356 0.40 5.18 -23.01
N ARG A 357 0.50 4.60 -21.81
CA ARG A 357 -0.62 4.42 -20.89
C ARG A 357 -1.25 5.76 -20.51
N ASP A 358 -0.44 6.79 -20.22
CA ASP A 358 -0.96 8.13 -19.92
C ASP A 358 -1.72 8.72 -21.11
N ALA A 359 -1.19 8.56 -22.32
CA ALA A 359 -1.85 9.00 -23.55
C ALA A 359 -3.20 8.30 -23.75
N ALA A 360 -3.26 6.99 -23.52
CA ALA A 360 -4.48 6.21 -23.62
C ALA A 360 -5.51 6.64 -22.55
N THR A 361 -5.12 6.77 -21.28
CA THR A 361 -5.99 7.28 -20.21
C THR A 361 -6.52 8.68 -20.52
N LEU A 362 -5.69 9.60 -21.03
CA LEU A 362 -6.13 10.92 -21.49
C LEU A 362 -7.14 10.84 -22.65
N GLY A 363 -6.94 9.91 -23.58
CA GLY A 363 -7.89 9.60 -24.64
C GLY A 363 -9.25 9.14 -24.10
N VAL A 364 -9.26 8.27 -23.08
CA VAL A 364 -10.50 7.82 -22.41
C VAL A 364 -11.21 8.98 -21.71
N ILE A 365 -10.46 9.88 -21.04
CA ILE A 365 -11.03 11.08 -20.42
C ILE A 365 -11.67 12.00 -21.47
N ALA A 366 -10.99 12.23 -22.60
CA ALA A 366 -11.51 13.04 -23.70
C ALA A 366 -12.80 12.44 -24.27
N ALA A 367 -12.84 11.12 -24.48
CA ALA A 367 -14.04 10.42 -24.91
C ALA A 367 -15.17 10.51 -23.87
N ALA A 368 -14.86 10.36 -22.58
CA ALA A 368 -15.83 10.54 -21.49
C ALA A 368 -16.44 11.94 -21.50
N LEU A 369 -15.61 12.98 -21.66
CA LEU A 369 -16.06 14.38 -21.76
C LEU A 369 -16.95 14.59 -22.97
N ALA A 370 -16.55 14.09 -24.14
CA ALA A 370 -17.35 14.16 -25.35
C ALA A 370 -18.72 13.49 -25.14
N ILE A 371 -18.75 12.31 -24.54
CA ILE A 371 -20.01 11.61 -24.23
C ILE A 371 -20.86 12.40 -23.22
N ALA A 372 -20.24 12.95 -22.17
CA ALA A 372 -20.94 13.63 -21.08
C ALA A 372 -21.64 14.93 -21.52
N PHE A 373 -21.05 15.65 -22.48
CA PHE A 373 -21.50 16.97 -22.94
C PHE A 373 -22.23 16.96 -24.30
N THR A 374 -22.24 15.85 -25.04
CA THR A 374 -22.95 15.74 -26.32
C THR A 374 -24.18 14.83 -26.25
N ASN A 375 -24.93 14.76 -27.35
CA ASN A 375 -26.08 13.85 -27.51
C ASN A 375 -25.68 12.36 -27.59
N LEU A 376 -24.37 12.05 -27.65
CA LEU A 376 -23.87 10.67 -27.67
C LEU A 376 -24.26 9.89 -26.42
N ARG A 377 -24.48 10.56 -25.29
CA ARG A 377 -25.03 9.96 -24.07
C ARG A 377 -26.39 9.28 -24.28
N GLY A 378 -27.17 9.62 -25.30
CA GLY A 378 -28.46 8.97 -25.58
C GLY A 378 -28.34 7.64 -26.34
N LYS A 379 -27.20 7.36 -26.98
CA LYS A 379 -27.02 6.20 -27.86
C LYS A 379 -26.60 4.97 -27.07
N LYS A 380 -27.41 3.91 -27.13
CA LYS A 380 -27.17 2.65 -26.38
C LYS A 380 -25.82 2.03 -26.71
N TRP A 381 -25.48 1.89 -27.99
CA TRP A 381 -24.22 1.27 -28.41
C TRP A 381 -22.99 2.01 -27.90
N VAL A 382 -22.99 3.35 -27.92
CA VAL A 382 -21.89 4.17 -27.38
C VAL A 382 -21.71 3.91 -25.89
N GLN A 383 -22.81 3.82 -25.14
CA GLN A 383 -22.72 3.55 -23.69
C GLN A 383 -22.22 2.14 -23.37
N TYR A 384 -22.58 1.13 -24.17
CA TYR A 384 -22.07 -0.23 -23.99
C TYR A 384 -20.60 -0.34 -24.38
N GLY A 385 -20.24 0.14 -25.57
CA GLY A 385 -18.86 0.11 -26.05
C GLY A 385 -17.92 0.88 -25.13
N PHE A 386 -18.32 2.11 -24.75
CA PHE A 386 -17.51 2.92 -23.84
C PHE A 386 -17.47 2.34 -22.42
N GLY A 387 -18.58 1.81 -21.91
CA GLY A 387 -18.60 1.13 -20.62
C GLY A 387 -17.68 -0.10 -20.59
N ALA A 388 -17.65 -0.89 -21.66
CA ALA A 388 -16.80 -2.08 -21.77
C ALA A 388 -15.33 -1.68 -21.84
N LEU A 389 -15.02 -0.62 -22.59
CA LEU A 389 -13.69 -0.02 -22.62
C LEU A 389 -13.27 0.43 -21.23
N VAL A 390 -14.12 1.12 -20.47
CA VAL A 390 -13.79 1.59 -19.12
C VAL A 390 -13.56 0.42 -18.15
N ILE A 391 -14.37 -0.64 -18.21
CA ILE A 391 -14.19 -1.82 -17.36
C ILE A 391 -12.91 -2.58 -17.72
N GLY A 392 -12.68 -2.84 -19.01
CA GLY A 392 -11.51 -3.59 -19.48
C GLY A 392 -10.22 -2.81 -19.35
N TYR A 393 -10.19 -1.57 -19.83
CA TYR A 393 -9.01 -0.72 -19.81
C TYR A 393 -8.78 -0.05 -18.45
N LEU A 394 -9.64 0.88 -18.01
CA LEU A 394 -9.41 1.60 -16.74
C LEU A 394 -9.53 0.70 -15.51
N GLY A 395 -10.37 -0.33 -15.57
CA GLY A 395 -10.50 -1.32 -14.50
C GLY A 395 -9.35 -2.32 -14.50
N PHE A 396 -9.40 -3.30 -15.40
CA PHE A 396 -8.50 -4.46 -15.33
C PHE A 396 -7.09 -4.23 -15.88
N PHE A 397 -6.90 -3.36 -16.89
CA PHE A 397 -5.60 -3.20 -17.56
C PHE A 397 -4.74 -2.08 -16.99
N ALA A 398 -5.33 -0.90 -16.73
CA ALA A 398 -4.62 0.27 -16.23
C ALA A 398 -4.64 0.34 -14.70
N GLY A 399 -5.70 -0.16 -14.04
CA GLY A 399 -5.87 -0.03 -12.59
C GLY A 399 -6.04 1.40 -12.08
N ASP A 400 -6.24 2.37 -13.00
CA ASP A 400 -6.34 3.80 -12.70
C ASP A 400 -7.73 4.15 -12.11
N ILE A 401 -7.94 3.78 -10.84
CA ILE A 401 -9.21 3.98 -10.14
C ILE A 401 -9.02 4.94 -8.95
N LEU A 402 -9.84 6.00 -8.92
CA LEU A 402 -9.90 6.94 -7.80
C LEU A 402 -10.65 6.32 -6.62
N SER A 403 -9.98 6.22 -5.47
CA SER A 403 -10.46 5.68 -4.20
C SER A 403 -10.24 6.64 -3.02
N MET A 404 -10.84 6.36 -1.86
CA MET A 404 -10.57 7.08 -0.62
C MET A 404 -9.13 6.87 -0.14
N ALA A 405 -8.59 5.66 -0.30
CA ALA A 405 -7.18 5.38 0.01
C ALA A 405 -6.24 6.29 -0.79
N LEU A 406 -6.51 6.45 -2.09
CA LEU A 406 -5.71 7.34 -2.96
C LEU A 406 -5.86 8.82 -2.56
N LEU A 407 -7.10 9.26 -2.27
CA LEU A 407 -7.36 10.65 -1.90
C LEU A 407 -6.76 11.03 -0.55
N VAL A 408 -6.81 10.15 0.43
CA VAL A 408 -6.13 10.32 1.73
C VAL A 408 -4.62 10.29 1.54
N GLY A 409 -4.10 9.35 0.72
CA GLY A 409 -2.68 9.27 0.39
C GLY A 409 -2.14 10.54 -0.26
N TRP A 410 -2.85 11.12 -1.23
CA TRP A 410 -2.51 12.40 -1.86
C TRP A 410 -2.67 13.61 -0.95
N ALA A 411 -3.53 13.53 0.06
CA ALA A 411 -3.62 14.56 1.08
C ALA A 411 -2.38 14.52 2.01
N GLY A 412 -2.00 13.32 2.46
CA GLY A 412 -0.88 13.12 3.39
C GLY A 412 0.51 13.26 2.77
N HIS A 413 0.69 12.88 1.50
CA HIS A 413 2.00 12.79 0.85
C HIS A 413 2.08 13.58 -0.47
N PRO A 414 3.28 14.00 -0.90
CA PRO A 414 3.47 14.60 -2.22
C PRO A 414 3.01 13.65 -3.33
N ILE A 415 2.25 14.18 -4.29
CA ILE A 415 1.82 13.41 -5.47
C ILE A 415 3.05 13.12 -6.34
N ALA A 416 3.26 11.85 -6.70
CA ALA A 416 4.32 11.41 -7.60
C ALA A 416 3.98 11.73 -9.07
N TRP A 417 4.01 13.02 -9.43
CA TRP A 417 3.64 13.52 -10.76
C TRP A 417 4.34 12.80 -11.92
N GLY A 418 5.57 12.34 -11.73
CA GLY A 418 6.36 11.67 -12.77
C GLY A 418 5.95 10.23 -13.09
N LYS A 419 5.08 9.59 -12.29
CA LYS A 419 4.68 8.18 -12.48
C LYS A 419 3.17 7.95 -12.62
N CYS A 420 2.34 8.96 -12.39
CA CYS A 420 0.88 8.81 -12.27
C CYS A 420 0.10 9.91 -13.01
N ILE A 421 0.56 10.34 -14.19
CA ILE A 421 -0.05 11.46 -14.93
C ILE A 421 -1.50 11.14 -15.31
N GLY A 422 -1.76 9.93 -15.85
CA GLY A 422 -3.10 9.45 -16.19
C GLY A 422 -4.06 9.50 -15.00
N LEU A 423 -3.65 8.93 -13.86
CA LEU A 423 -4.44 8.89 -12.63
C LEU A 423 -4.71 10.30 -12.06
N VAL A 424 -3.71 11.19 -12.07
CA VAL A 424 -3.88 12.60 -11.66
C VAL A 424 -4.87 13.30 -12.59
N ALA A 425 -4.81 13.05 -13.89
CA ALA A 425 -5.77 13.60 -14.85
C ALA A 425 -7.20 13.10 -14.57
N ILE A 426 -7.39 11.83 -14.20
CA ILE A 426 -8.69 11.30 -13.75
C ILE A 426 -9.15 12.04 -12.48
N GLY A 427 -8.27 12.21 -11.50
CA GLY A 427 -8.56 12.94 -10.27
C GLY A 427 -9.02 14.37 -10.54
N LEU A 428 -8.29 15.11 -11.38
CA LEU A 428 -8.67 16.45 -11.81
C LEU A 428 -10.03 16.44 -12.52
N ALA A 429 -10.24 15.53 -13.46
CA ALA A 429 -11.50 15.41 -14.19
C ALA A 429 -12.68 15.04 -13.26
N ALA A 430 -12.42 14.29 -12.19
CA ALA A 430 -13.40 13.90 -11.19
C ALA A 430 -13.89 15.08 -10.35
N PHE A 431 -13.04 16.05 -10.01
CA PHE A 431 -13.42 17.21 -9.19
C PHE A 431 -13.75 18.47 -10.00
N VAL A 432 -12.98 18.79 -11.04
CA VAL A 432 -13.15 20.01 -11.85
C VAL A 432 -14.47 19.99 -12.61
N VAL A 433 -14.84 18.86 -13.22
CA VAL A 433 -16.07 18.81 -14.02
C VAL A 433 -17.33 19.02 -13.16
N PRO A 434 -17.53 18.32 -12.02
CA PRO A 434 -18.65 18.61 -11.14
C PRO A 434 -18.61 20.01 -10.53
N LEU A 435 -17.43 20.59 -10.31
CA LEU A 435 -17.30 21.93 -9.73
C LEU A 435 -17.92 23.00 -10.64
N PHE A 436 -17.76 22.87 -11.96
CA PHE A 436 -18.25 23.84 -12.95
C PHE A 436 -19.48 23.38 -13.74
N SER A 437 -19.91 22.12 -13.58
CA SER A 437 -21.00 21.53 -14.35
C SER A 437 -21.98 20.76 -13.48
N LYS A 438 -23.21 20.61 -13.99
CA LYS A 438 -24.21 19.71 -13.41
C LYS A 438 -23.91 18.23 -13.62
N LYS A 439 -22.74 17.88 -14.16
CA LYS A 439 -22.39 16.51 -14.58
C LYS A 439 -21.34 15.93 -13.63
N GLN A 440 -21.50 14.66 -13.29
CA GLN A 440 -20.46 13.88 -12.61
C GLN A 440 -19.75 13.04 -13.65
N LEU A 441 -18.54 13.44 -14.08
CA LEU A 441 -17.83 12.72 -15.12
C LEU A 441 -17.36 11.35 -14.60
N TYR A 442 -16.67 11.35 -13.45
CA TYR A 442 -16.05 10.15 -12.91
C TYR A 442 -17.05 9.01 -12.66
N CYS A 443 -18.00 9.18 -11.74
CA CYS A 443 -18.93 8.12 -11.35
C CYS A 443 -19.83 7.63 -12.50
N ASN A 444 -20.11 8.46 -13.51
CA ASN A 444 -21.00 8.08 -14.62
C ASN A 444 -20.28 7.52 -15.83
N HIS A 445 -19.00 7.88 -16.03
CA HIS A 445 -18.30 7.62 -17.28
C HIS A 445 -16.89 7.04 -17.09
N LEU A 446 -16.17 7.31 -16.01
CA LEU A 446 -14.79 6.84 -15.84
C LEU A 446 -14.63 5.74 -14.79
N CYS A 447 -15.55 5.62 -13.82
CA CYS A 447 -15.48 4.60 -12.78
C CYS A 447 -15.85 3.21 -13.35
N PRO A 448 -14.95 2.21 -13.32
CA PRO A 448 -15.22 0.84 -13.79
C PRO A 448 -16.42 0.21 -13.07
N HIS A 449 -16.50 0.39 -11.75
CA HIS A 449 -17.60 -0.15 -10.95
C HIS A 449 -18.95 0.51 -11.28
N GLY A 450 -18.96 1.82 -11.54
CA GLY A 450 -20.16 2.53 -12.01
C GLY A 450 -20.61 2.05 -13.40
N ALA A 451 -19.65 1.82 -14.31
CA ALA A 451 -19.94 1.25 -15.63
C ALA A 451 -20.53 -0.16 -15.53
N ALA A 452 -19.98 -1.02 -14.66
CA ALA A 452 -20.47 -2.37 -14.42
C ALA A 452 -21.91 -2.37 -13.89
N GLN A 453 -22.24 -1.52 -12.91
CA GLN A 453 -23.61 -1.36 -12.41
C GLN A 453 -24.58 -0.95 -13.53
N MET A 454 -24.17 -0.02 -14.40
CA MET A 454 -25.00 0.44 -15.51
C MET A 454 -25.26 -0.65 -16.56
N MET A 455 -24.32 -1.57 -16.75
CA MET A 455 -24.52 -2.73 -17.62
C MET A 455 -25.52 -3.72 -17.02
N ILE A 456 -25.34 -4.07 -15.74
CA ILE A 456 -26.22 -5.02 -15.03
C ILE A 456 -27.67 -4.51 -15.04
N LEU A 457 -27.89 -3.23 -14.70
CA LEU A 457 -29.22 -2.62 -14.63
C LEU A 457 -30.05 -2.74 -15.91
N ARG A 458 -29.38 -2.83 -17.06
CA ARG A 458 -30.06 -2.96 -18.36
C ARG A 458 -30.50 -4.39 -18.62
N VAL A 459 -29.75 -5.36 -18.11
CA VAL A 459 -30.09 -6.79 -18.16
C VAL A 459 -31.21 -7.09 -17.16
N THR A 460 -31.13 -6.53 -15.95
CA THR A 460 -32.07 -6.79 -14.85
C THR A 460 -33.26 -5.85 -14.82
N LYS A 461 -33.64 -5.26 -15.98
CA LYS A 461 -34.66 -4.19 -16.04
C LYS A 461 -36.03 -4.58 -15.45
N LYS A 462 -36.34 -5.87 -15.40
CA LYS A 462 -37.58 -6.42 -14.85
C LYS A 462 -37.55 -6.61 -13.32
N TRP A 463 -36.38 -6.58 -12.69
CA TRP A 463 -36.19 -6.90 -11.27
C TRP A 463 -36.01 -5.65 -10.40
N HIS A 464 -36.36 -4.48 -10.93
CA HIS A 464 -36.21 -3.22 -10.21
C HIS A 464 -37.16 -3.14 -9.02
N TRP A 465 -36.57 -3.00 -7.83
CA TRP A 465 -37.31 -2.79 -6.59
C TRP A 465 -37.24 -1.33 -6.17
N THR A 466 -38.39 -0.70 -5.98
CA THR A 466 -38.46 0.61 -5.33
C THR A 466 -38.25 0.48 -3.82
N LEU A 467 -37.12 0.98 -3.33
CA LEU A 467 -36.79 1.03 -1.89
C LEU A 467 -37.90 1.71 -1.05
N PRO A 468 -38.33 1.09 0.06
CA PRO A 468 -39.31 1.67 0.98
C PRO A 468 -38.83 3.02 1.52
N LYS A 469 -39.76 3.97 1.73
CA LYS A 469 -39.43 5.32 2.20
C LYS A 469 -38.64 5.33 3.52
N ARG A 470 -38.84 4.33 4.39
CA ARG A 470 -38.15 4.19 5.69
C ARG A 470 -36.68 3.77 5.59
N LEU A 471 -36.31 2.95 4.59
CA LEU A 471 -34.92 2.48 4.43
C LEU A 471 -34.02 3.51 3.73
N ARG A 472 -34.60 4.40 2.93
CA ARG A 472 -33.84 5.43 2.20
C ARG A 472 -32.96 6.30 3.10
N PRO A 473 -33.42 6.87 4.22
CA PRO A 473 -32.56 7.68 5.09
C PRO A 473 -31.41 6.85 5.69
N ILE A 474 -31.68 5.62 6.13
CA ILE A 474 -30.68 4.71 6.72
C ILE A 474 -29.57 4.40 5.70
N LEU A 475 -29.95 3.95 4.50
CA LEU A 475 -29.01 3.66 3.42
C LEU A 475 -28.23 4.91 2.99
N SER A 476 -28.85 6.09 3.04
CA SER A 476 -28.16 7.33 2.69
C SER A 476 -27.19 7.83 3.76
N ALA A 477 -27.23 7.26 4.97
CA ALA A 477 -26.27 7.56 6.04
C ALA A 477 -24.98 6.73 5.92
N ILE A 478 -25.02 5.55 5.27
CA ILE A 478 -23.87 4.66 5.13
C ILE A 478 -22.61 5.37 4.60
N PRO A 479 -22.66 6.18 3.51
CA PRO A 479 -21.45 6.85 3.03
C PRO A 479 -20.91 7.87 4.03
N ALA A 480 -21.77 8.50 4.84
CA ALA A 480 -21.34 9.42 5.87
C ALA A 480 -20.62 8.69 7.02
N VAL A 481 -21.14 7.52 7.42
CA VAL A 481 -20.48 6.66 8.41
C VAL A 481 -19.14 6.16 7.89
N LEU A 482 -19.09 5.69 6.64
CA LEU A 482 -17.83 5.27 6.01
C LEU A 482 -16.82 6.43 5.93
N LEU A 483 -17.26 7.65 5.61
CA LEU A 483 -16.38 8.82 5.62
C LEU A 483 -15.88 9.18 7.03
N ALA A 484 -16.69 8.99 8.06
CA ALA A 484 -16.22 9.14 9.45
C ALA A 484 -15.14 8.11 9.78
N VAL A 485 -15.33 6.84 9.39
CA VAL A 485 -14.31 5.77 9.55
C VAL A 485 -13.03 6.11 8.77
N VAL A 486 -13.16 6.61 7.53
CA VAL A 486 -12.01 7.07 6.73
C VAL A 486 -11.24 8.18 7.45
N ILE A 487 -11.94 9.15 8.07
CA ILE A 487 -11.29 10.19 8.88
C ILE A 487 -10.57 9.58 10.08
N LEU A 488 -11.21 8.70 10.84
CA LEU A 488 -10.56 8.06 12.00
C LEU A 488 -9.29 7.28 11.61
N ILE A 489 -9.31 6.57 10.48
CA ILE A 489 -8.13 5.88 9.95
C ILE A 489 -7.07 6.88 9.45
N ALA A 490 -7.48 7.95 8.77
CA ALA A 490 -6.56 8.96 8.23
C ALA A 490 -5.79 9.74 9.31
N PHE A 491 -6.37 9.88 10.50
CA PHE A 491 -5.74 10.47 11.69
C PHE A 491 -5.12 9.41 12.63
N SER A 492 -4.99 8.17 12.18
CA SER A 492 -4.37 7.07 12.94
C SER A 492 -5.00 6.82 14.32
N ILE A 493 -6.29 7.17 14.50
CA ILE A 493 -7.04 6.90 15.74
C ILE A 493 -7.45 5.43 15.80
N ILE A 494 -7.69 4.81 14.64
CA ILE A 494 -7.97 3.39 14.50
C ILE A 494 -7.08 2.81 13.39
N ASP A 495 -6.58 1.61 13.60
CA ASP A 495 -5.88 0.85 12.56
C ASP A 495 -6.90 0.29 11.56
N GLY A 496 -6.63 0.45 10.26
CA GLY A 496 -7.50 -0.08 9.23
C GLY A 496 -6.98 0.12 7.81
N ASN A 497 -7.36 -0.78 6.91
CA ASN A 497 -7.06 -0.64 5.49
C ASN A 497 -8.15 0.19 4.79
N LEU A 498 -7.81 1.41 4.39
CA LEU A 498 -8.70 2.31 3.63
C LEU A 498 -9.19 1.71 2.31
N ALA A 499 -8.35 0.91 1.64
CA ALA A 499 -8.68 0.32 0.34
C ALA A 499 -9.76 -0.77 0.48
N ALA A 500 -9.79 -1.45 1.64
CA ALA A 500 -10.78 -2.48 1.96
C ALA A 500 -12.21 -1.93 2.17
N LEU A 501 -12.40 -0.60 2.24
CA LEU A 501 -13.72 0.03 2.40
C LEU A 501 -14.46 0.23 1.07
N GLU A 502 -13.83 -0.08 -0.05
CA GLU A 502 -14.36 0.17 -1.40
C GLU A 502 -14.12 -1.02 -2.34
N PRO A 503 -14.91 -1.16 -3.42
CA PRO A 503 -14.82 -2.31 -4.33
C PRO A 503 -13.67 -2.20 -5.34
N PHE A 504 -12.77 -1.23 -5.20
CA PHE A 504 -11.88 -0.82 -6.29
C PHE A 504 -10.73 -1.79 -6.51
N ASP A 505 -10.14 -2.34 -5.44
CA ASP A 505 -9.09 -3.36 -5.57
C ASP A 505 -9.60 -4.64 -6.24
N ALA A 506 -10.92 -4.90 -6.24
CA ALA A 506 -11.48 -6.05 -6.93
C ALA A 506 -11.29 -6.01 -8.47
N TYR A 507 -10.96 -4.85 -9.04
CA TYR A 507 -10.63 -4.70 -10.45
C TYR A 507 -9.14 -4.89 -10.76
N VAL A 508 -8.30 -5.02 -9.73
CA VAL A 508 -6.86 -5.26 -9.85
C VAL A 508 -6.55 -6.61 -9.18
N PRO A 509 -6.60 -7.74 -9.93
CA PRO A 509 -6.55 -9.08 -9.34
C PRO A 509 -5.31 -9.35 -8.48
N SER A 510 -4.20 -8.66 -8.72
CA SER A 510 -2.95 -8.80 -7.96
C SER A 510 -3.03 -8.27 -6.53
N ILE A 511 -3.98 -7.37 -6.22
CA ILE A 511 -4.08 -6.67 -4.91
C ILE A 511 -5.46 -6.92 -4.26
N ALA A 512 -6.35 -7.66 -4.94
CA ALA A 512 -7.73 -7.83 -4.53
C ALA A 512 -7.89 -8.59 -3.19
N GLY A 513 -8.20 -7.87 -2.11
CA GLY A 513 -8.57 -8.46 -0.84
C GLY A 513 -10.02 -9.00 -0.81
N TRP A 514 -10.29 -9.98 0.05
CA TRP A 514 -11.63 -10.57 0.24
C TRP A 514 -12.70 -9.54 0.61
N ALA A 515 -12.33 -8.50 1.38
CA ALA A 515 -13.23 -7.40 1.73
C ALA A 515 -13.67 -6.63 0.48
N SER A 516 -12.72 -6.13 -0.32
CA SER A 516 -12.98 -5.38 -1.56
C SER A 516 -13.78 -6.22 -2.57
N LEU A 517 -13.46 -7.52 -2.70
CA LEU A 517 -14.21 -8.45 -3.55
C LEU A 517 -15.66 -8.63 -3.08
N SER A 518 -15.87 -8.81 -1.77
CA SER A 518 -17.20 -8.96 -1.18
C SER A 518 -18.06 -7.71 -1.36
N ILE A 519 -17.47 -6.52 -1.18
CA ILE A 519 -18.13 -5.24 -1.43
C ILE A 519 -18.45 -5.08 -2.93
N ALA A 520 -17.53 -5.47 -3.82
CA ALA A 520 -17.76 -5.42 -5.26
C ALA A 520 -18.92 -6.31 -5.69
N MET A 521 -18.90 -7.59 -5.31
CA MET A 521 -19.97 -8.53 -5.63
C MET A 521 -21.30 -8.12 -4.99
N GLY A 522 -21.30 -7.82 -3.69
CA GLY A 522 -22.49 -7.37 -2.97
C GLY A 522 -23.07 -6.08 -3.54
N GLY A 523 -22.20 -5.14 -3.93
CA GLY A 523 -22.58 -3.89 -4.56
C GLY A 523 -23.19 -4.07 -5.96
N LEU A 524 -22.66 -5.01 -6.76
CA LEU A 524 -23.24 -5.37 -8.07
C LEU A 524 -24.59 -6.09 -7.91
N ILE A 525 -24.70 -7.03 -6.97
CA ILE A 525 -25.97 -7.72 -6.65
C ILE A 525 -27.01 -6.70 -6.20
N PHE A 526 -26.67 -5.80 -5.27
CA PHE A 526 -27.59 -4.74 -4.83
C PHE A 526 -28.00 -3.84 -6.00
N SER A 527 -27.06 -3.54 -6.89
CA SER A 527 -27.31 -2.73 -8.08
C SER A 527 -28.13 -3.45 -9.16
N ALA A 528 -28.29 -4.76 -9.09
CA ALA A 528 -29.21 -5.50 -9.97
C ALA A 528 -30.68 -5.15 -9.66
N PHE A 529 -31.00 -4.88 -8.40
CA PHE A 529 -32.36 -4.57 -7.93
C PHE A 529 -32.61 -3.07 -7.77
N VAL A 530 -31.59 -2.31 -7.36
CA VAL A 530 -31.68 -0.86 -7.12
C VAL A 530 -30.79 -0.12 -8.11
N PRO A 531 -31.34 0.80 -8.95
CA PRO A 531 -30.55 1.61 -9.86
C PRO A 531 -29.39 2.34 -9.19
N MET A 532 -28.17 1.94 -9.58
CA MET A 532 -26.89 2.43 -9.07
C MET A 532 -26.80 2.30 -7.55
N GLY A 533 -27.26 1.17 -7.01
CA GLY A 533 -27.44 0.94 -5.59
C GLY A 533 -26.19 1.26 -4.77
N PHE A 534 -25.05 0.64 -5.11
CA PHE A 534 -23.82 0.88 -4.37
C PHE A 534 -23.24 2.28 -4.62
N CYS A 535 -23.23 2.77 -5.86
CA CYS A 535 -22.75 4.14 -6.13
C CYS A 535 -23.59 5.23 -5.44
N ARG A 536 -24.86 4.96 -5.11
CA ARG A 536 -25.76 5.91 -4.46
C ARG A 536 -25.73 5.83 -2.93
N TYR A 537 -25.57 4.62 -2.38
CA TYR A 537 -25.75 4.36 -0.95
C TYR A 537 -24.53 3.75 -0.26
N GLY A 538 -23.53 3.23 -0.98
CA GLY A 538 -22.39 2.53 -0.40
C GLY A 538 -21.02 3.14 -0.71
N CYS A 539 -20.89 3.99 -1.73
CA CYS A 539 -19.59 4.51 -2.16
C CYS A 539 -19.20 5.83 -1.45
N PRO A 540 -18.19 5.84 -0.56
CA PRO A 540 -17.71 7.07 0.07
C PRO A 540 -17.01 8.01 -0.92
N THR A 541 -16.18 7.49 -1.85
CA THR A 541 -15.58 8.32 -2.92
C THR A 541 -16.64 9.05 -3.75
N GLY A 542 -17.69 8.33 -4.16
CA GLY A 542 -18.80 8.90 -4.90
C GLY A 542 -19.56 9.97 -4.12
N ALA A 543 -19.68 9.81 -2.79
CA ALA A 543 -20.31 10.79 -1.93
C ALA A 543 -19.53 12.12 -1.89
N VAL A 544 -18.20 12.07 -1.72
CA VAL A 544 -17.30 13.24 -1.75
C VAL A 544 -17.40 13.98 -3.09
N ILE A 545 -17.23 13.27 -4.20
CA ILE A 545 -17.31 13.86 -5.55
C ILE A 545 -18.71 14.44 -5.82
N SER A 546 -19.77 13.81 -5.30
CA SER A 546 -21.14 14.32 -5.45
C SER A 546 -21.41 15.59 -4.67
N HIS A 547 -20.67 15.84 -3.59
CA HIS A 547 -20.86 16.99 -2.72
C HIS A 547 -20.45 18.29 -3.42
N VAL A 548 -19.37 18.26 -4.21
CA VAL A 548 -18.87 19.41 -4.98
C VAL A 548 -19.63 19.67 -6.29
N ARG A 549 -20.72 18.94 -6.56
CA ARG A 549 -21.45 19.03 -7.83
C ARG A 549 -22.31 20.30 -7.90
N TRP A 550 -22.10 21.10 -8.94
CA TRP A 550 -22.92 22.27 -9.22
C TRP A 550 -24.36 21.86 -9.55
N ASN A 551 -25.35 22.43 -8.87
CA ASN A 551 -26.76 22.18 -9.15
C ASN A 551 -27.63 23.44 -9.05
N ALA A 552 -28.87 23.37 -9.53
CA ALA A 552 -29.78 24.52 -9.54
C ALA A 552 -30.33 24.90 -8.15
N SER A 553 -30.08 24.04 -7.15
CA SER A 553 -30.41 24.22 -5.74
C SER A 553 -29.15 24.49 -4.90
N SER A 554 -28.02 24.86 -5.52
CA SER A 554 -26.78 25.17 -4.80
C SER A 554 -26.89 26.42 -3.94
N ASP A 555 -28.01 27.15 -4.00
CA ASP A 555 -28.37 28.24 -3.08
C ASP A 555 -28.94 27.79 -1.73
N GLN A 556 -29.28 26.50 -1.60
CA GLN A 556 -29.94 25.96 -0.42
C GLN A 556 -28.99 25.09 0.40
N TRP A 557 -29.05 25.27 1.72
CA TRP A 557 -28.39 24.41 2.68
C TRP A 557 -29.14 23.07 2.76
N THR A 558 -28.39 21.96 2.70
CA THR A 558 -28.94 20.61 2.68
C THR A 558 -28.45 19.81 3.89
N LEU A 559 -29.11 18.69 4.20
CA LEU A 559 -28.65 17.77 5.25
C LEU A 559 -27.21 17.28 4.98
N ARG A 560 -26.83 17.12 3.71
CA ARG A 560 -25.46 16.72 3.32
C ARG A 560 -24.43 17.80 3.67
N ASP A 561 -24.81 19.07 3.63
CA ASP A 561 -23.95 20.17 4.05
C ASP A 561 -23.72 20.09 5.56
N SER A 562 -24.77 19.89 6.36
CA SER A 562 -24.65 19.66 7.81
C SER A 562 -23.78 18.44 8.16
N VAL A 563 -23.94 17.32 7.45
CA VAL A 563 -23.11 16.12 7.65
C VAL A 563 -21.65 16.40 7.30
N ALA A 564 -21.37 17.10 6.20
CA ALA A 564 -20.01 17.49 5.84
C ALA A 564 -19.38 18.43 6.88
N THR A 565 -20.16 19.37 7.44
CA THR A 565 -19.71 20.21 8.56
C THR A 565 -19.38 19.38 9.81
N LEU A 566 -20.20 18.38 10.13
CA LEU A 566 -19.95 17.47 11.26
C LEU A 566 -18.69 16.63 11.04
N LEU A 567 -18.46 16.13 9.82
CA LEU A 567 -17.23 15.41 9.46
C LEU A 567 -15.99 16.30 9.55
N LEU A 568 -16.09 17.58 9.18
CA LEU A 568 -15.02 18.55 9.42
C LEU A 568 -14.80 18.76 10.92
N GLY A 569 -15.87 18.87 11.71
CA GLY A 569 -15.77 18.95 13.17
C GLY A 569 -15.08 17.71 13.77
N LEU A 570 -15.40 16.51 13.28
CA LEU A 570 -14.71 15.28 13.64
C LEU A 570 -13.22 15.35 13.27
N ALA A 571 -12.88 15.72 12.04
CA ALA A 571 -11.48 15.85 11.61
C ALA A 571 -10.70 16.87 12.46
N VAL A 572 -11.33 17.98 12.86
CA VAL A 572 -10.72 18.94 13.80
C VAL A 572 -10.50 18.27 15.16
N ILE A 573 -11.50 17.58 15.72
CA ILE A 573 -11.34 16.86 17.00
C ILE A 573 -10.19 15.85 16.91
N CYS A 574 -10.11 15.08 15.82
CA CYS A 574 -9.07 14.10 15.58
C CYS A 574 -7.68 14.71 15.42
N PHE A 575 -7.58 15.93 14.86
CA PHE A 575 -6.30 16.62 14.70
C PHE A 575 -5.71 17.10 16.03
N TRP A 576 -6.56 17.42 17.01
CA TRP A 576 -6.14 17.91 18.33
C TRP A 576 -6.16 16.81 19.43
N TRP A 577 -6.48 15.57 19.05
CA TRP A 577 -6.44 14.42 19.93
C TRP A 577 -5.07 13.77 19.84
#